data_AF-A0A815X8J5-F1
#
_entry.id   AF-A0A815X8J5-F1
#
_cell.length_a   1.000
_cell.length_b   1.000
_cell.length_c   1.000
_cell.angle_alpha   90.00
_cell.angle_beta   90.00
_cell.angle_gamma   90.00
#
_symmetry.space_group_name_H-M   'P 1'
#
loop_
_entity.id
_entity.type
_entity.pdbx_description
1 polymer ?
#
loop_
_entity_poly.entity_id
_entity_poly.type
_entity_poly.pdbx_seq_one_letter_code
_entity_poly.pdbx_strand_id
1 'polypeptide(L)'
;MLSNGQVLVAGGYGTGAVLYLNTAELYNPSTGVWTITGNMSYTRYYHTASVLSNGQVLVAGGYGSGGGLYLNSAELYNPSTGVWIITGNMSYTRYLHTASVLSNG
;
A
#
# COMPACT_ATOMS: atom_id res chain seq x y z
N MET A 1 -3.58 -2.45 12.35
CA MET A 1 -2.32 -3.01 12.90
C MET A 1 -2.11 -4.37 12.28
N LEU A 2 -0.89 -4.73 11.94
CA LEU A 2 -0.54 -6.06 11.39
C LEU A 2 -0.56 -7.10 12.52
N SER A 3 -0.59 -8.38 12.16
CA SER A 3 -0.59 -9.49 13.14
C SER A 3 0.64 -9.52 14.04
N ASN A 4 1.76 -8.93 13.60
CA ASN A 4 2.98 -8.77 14.38
C ASN A 4 3.01 -7.51 15.25
N GLY A 5 1.90 -6.78 15.36
CA GLY A 5 1.79 -5.55 16.16
C GLY A 5 2.34 -4.28 15.50
N GLN A 6 2.95 -4.39 14.31
CA GLN A 6 3.47 -3.23 13.59
C GLN A 6 2.37 -2.50 12.80
N VAL A 7 2.67 -1.27 12.38
CA VAL A 7 1.83 -0.48 11.47
C VAL A 7 2.59 -0.29 10.15
N LEU A 8 1.94 -0.62 9.04
CA LEU A 8 2.45 -0.33 7.71
C LEU A 8 1.99 1.06 7.27
N VAL A 9 2.93 1.87 6.79
CA VAL A 9 2.67 3.07 6.00
C VAL A 9 3.21 2.82 4.60
N ALA A 10 2.39 3.00 3.57
CA ALA A 10 2.76 2.73 2.19
C ALA A 10 2.38 3.91 1.30
N GLY A 11 3.23 4.21 0.33
CA GLY A 11 3.03 5.28 -0.65
C GLY A 11 2.94 6.67 -0.02
N GLY A 12 2.17 7.56 -0.63
CA GLY A 12 2.02 8.95 -0.21
C GLY A 12 2.55 9.95 -1.22
N TYR A 13 2.54 11.22 -0.80
CA TYR A 13 3.05 12.35 -1.58
C TYR A 13 4.42 12.74 -1.04
N GLY A 14 5.45 12.66 -1.87
CA GLY A 14 6.82 12.99 -1.53
C GLY A 14 7.13 14.48 -1.65
N THR A 15 8.38 14.85 -1.39
CA THR A 15 8.89 16.21 -1.58
C THR A 15 9.96 16.25 -2.68
N GLY A 16 10.13 17.41 -3.32
CA GLY A 16 11.16 17.60 -4.35
C GLY A 16 10.81 16.91 -5.68
N ALA A 17 11.77 16.19 -6.27
CA ALA A 17 11.64 15.60 -7.61
C ALA A 17 10.75 14.33 -7.66
N VAL A 18 10.47 13.70 -6.51
CA VAL A 18 9.61 12.51 -6.41
C VAL A 18 8.29 12.91 -5.76
N LEU A 19 7.27 13.15 -6.59
CA LEU A 19 5.97 13.62 -6.11
C LEU A 19 5.12 12.50 -5.48
N TYR A 20 5.22 11.28 -5.99
CA TYR A 20 4.46 10.14 -5.50
C TYR A 20 5.39 9.02 -5.07
N LEU A 21 5.13 8.42 -3.92
CA LEU A 21 6.00 7.42 -3.32
C LEU A 21 5.52 6.01 -3.67
N ASN A 22 6.45 5.11 -3.95
CA ASN A 22 6.24 3.66 -3.95
C ASN A 22 6.88 2.98 -2.74
N THR A 23 7.47 3.76 -1.83
CA THR A 23 8.12 3.26 -0.63
C THR A 23 7.11 2.87 0.43
N ALA A 24 7.56 2.06 1.38
CA ALA A 24 6.80 1.73 2.57
C ALA A 24 7.71 1.61 3.79
N GLU A 25 7.13 1.89 4.96
CA GLU A 25 7.80 1.83 6.25
C GLU A 25 6.92 1.11 7.28
N LEU A 26 7.57 0.40 8.19
CA LEU A 26 6.94 -0.24 9.33
C LEU A 26 7.25 0.57 10.59
N TYR A 27 6.21 0.97 11.29
CA TYR A 27 6.32 1.52 12.63
C TYR A 27 6.13 0.41 13.66
N ASN A 28 7.06 0.31 14.60
CA ASN A 28 6.91 -0.52 15.79
C ASN A 28 6.40 0.33 16.97
N PRO A 29 5.12 0.18 17.39
CA PRO A 29 4.57 0.97 18.49
C PRO A 29 5.23 0.70 19.86
N SER A 30 5.86 -0.46 20.06
CA SER A 30 6.49 -0.79 21.35
C SER A 30 7.84 -0.10 21.54
N THR A 31 8.52 0.25 20.45
CA THR A 31 9.86 0.89 20.49
C THR A 31 9.87 2.30 19.91
N GLY A 32 8.82 2.70 19.20
CA GLY A 32 8.76 3.97 18.48
C GLY A 32 9.65 4.03 17.23
N VAL A 33 10.20 2.91 16.79
CA VAL A 33 11.15 2.85 15.67
C VAL A 33 10.43 2.66 14.34
N TRP A 34 10.87 3.40 13.33
CA TRP A 34 10.51 3.21 11.93
C TRP A 34 11.57 2.38 11.21
N THR A 35 11.14 1.50 10.32
CA THR A 35 12.05 0.67 9.50
C THR A 35 11.54 0.60 8.07
N ILE A 36 12.41 0.87 7.11
CA ILE A 36 12.11 0.74 5.69
C ILE A 36 11.86 -0.74 5.36
N THR A 37 10.81 -1.01 4.58
CA THR A 37 10.52 -2.34 4.05
C THR A 37 10.58 -2.34 2.51
N GLY A 38 10.17 -3.43 1.86
CA GLY A 38 10.11 -3.48 0.40
C GLY A 38 9.25 -2.36 -0.19
N ASN A 39 9.50 -2.05 -1.46
CA ASN A 39 8.78 -1.04 -2.21
C ASN A 39 7.70 -1.66 -3.10
N MET A 40 6.61 -0.93 -3.31
CA MET A 40 5.63 -1.23 -4.34
C MET A 40 6.24 -1.05 -5.73
N SER A 41 5.63 -1.72 -6.71
CA SER A 41 5.97 -1.61 -8.13
C SER A 41 5.49 -0.28 -8.71
N TYR A 42 4.35 0.22 -8.24
CA TYR A 42 3.80 1.50 -8.65
C TYR A 42 3.82 2.49 -7.48
N THR A 43 4.12 3.75 -7.76
CA THR A 43 3.90 4.83 -6.78
C THR A 43 2.41 5.03 -6.57
N ARG A 44 1.98 5.29 -5.33
CA ARG A 44 0.55 5.40 -5.00
C ARG A 44 0.29 6.54 -4.02
N TYR A 45 -0.55 7.50 -4.42
CA TYR A 45 -1.15 8.51 -3.55
C TYR A 45 -2.68 8.45 -3.60
N TYR A 46 -3.39 8.76 -2.50
CA TYR A 46 -4.85 8.59 -2.40
C TYR A 46 -5.37 7.18 -2.76
N HIS A 47 -4.56 6.16 -2.48
CA HIS A 47 -4.94 4.75 -2.55
C HIS A 47 -5.59 4.30 -1.24
N THR A 48 -6.06 3.06 -1.20
CA THR A 48 -6.52 2.41 0.03
C THR A 48 -5.61 1.27 0.41
N ALA A 49 -5.51 0.97 1.71
CA ALA A 49 -4.77 -0.16 2.26
C ALA A 49 -5.70 -0.94 3.20
N SER A 50 -5.78 -2.26 3.06
CA SER A 50 -6.67 -3.12 3.84
C SER A 50 -5.95 -4.39 4.27
N VAL A 51 -5.99 -4.72 5.56
CA VAL A 51 -5.44 -5.97 6.09
C VAL A 51 -6.45 -7.09 5.82
N LEU A 52 -6.03 -8.11 5.09
CA LEU A 52 -6.85 -9.28 4.76
C LEU A 52 -6.83 -10.31 5.90
N SER A 53 -7.77 -11.25 5.88
CA SER A 53 -7.89 -12.32 6.89
C SER A 53 -6.64 -13.21 6.99
N ASN A 54 -5.88 -13.33 5.91
CA ASN A 54 -4.62 -14.07 5.87
C ASN A 54 -3.41 -13.24 6.36
N GLY A 55 -3.62 -12.01 6.83
CA GLY A 55 -2.60 -11.11 7.36
C GLY A 55 -1.81 -10.31 6.31
N GLN A 56 -2.04 -10.53 5.01
CA GLN A 56 -1.47 -9.68 3.96
C GLN A 56 -2.17 -8.32 3.93
N VAL A 57 -1.52 -7.32 3.32
CA VAL A 57 -2.14 -6.01 3.07
C VAL A 57 -2.40 -5.84 1.59
N LEU A 58 -3.66 -5.63 1.21
CA LEU A 58 -4.04 -5.22 -0.14
C LEU A 58 -3.98 -3.70 -0.23
N VAL A 59 -3.18 -3.20 -1.18
CA VAL A 59 -3.16 -1.79 -1.57
C VAL A 59 -3.77 -1.64 -2.95
N ALA A 60 -4.78 -0.78 -3.11
CA ALA A 60 -5.55 -0.67 -4.34
C ALA A 60 -5.71 0.79 -4.82
N GLY A 61 -5.63 0.97 -6.14
CA GLY A 61 -5.84 2.24 -6.80
C GLY A 61 -4.82 3.33 -6.42
N GLY A 62 -5.28 4.58 -6.49
CA GLY A 62 -4.50 5.79 -6.23
C GLY A 62 -3.96 6.46 -7.49
N TYR A 63 -3.10 7.45 -7.29
CA TYR A 63 -2.34 8.15 -8.32
C TYR A 63 -0.91 7.64 -8.35
N GLY A 64 -0.40 7.35 -9.55
CA GLY A 64 1.02 7.05 -9.77
C GLY A 64 1.73 8.04 -10.69
N SER A 65 3.06 8.01 -10.69
CA SER A 65 3.91 8.75 -11.62
C SER A 65 4.02 8.01 -12.96
N GLY A 66 4.26 8.77 -14.05
CA GLY A 66 4.40 8.22 -15.41
C GLY A 66 3.23 8.54 -16.35
N GLY A 67 2.95 9.83 -16.59
CA GLY A 67 2.01 10.25 -17.66
C GLY A 67 0.53 10.32 -17.27
N GLY A 68 0.19 10.30 -15.97
CA GLY A 68 -1.12 10.75 -15.48
C GLY A 68 -2.23 9.69 -15.40
N LEU A 69 -1.94 8.48 -14.90
CA LEU A 69 -2.95 7.44 -14.80
C LEU A 69 -3.34 7.17 -13.35
N TYR A 70 -4.60 7.51 -13.05
CA TYR A 70 -5.36 6.87 -11.99
C TYR A 70 -5.16 5.36 -12.10
N LEU A 71 -4.84 4.70 -11.00
CA LEU A 71 -4.51 3.29 -11.01
C LEU A 71 -5.79 2.45 -10.89
N ASN A 72 -5.88 1.44 -11.74
CA ASN A 72 -6.78 0.30 -11.52
C ASN A 72 -6.05 -0.91 -10.95
N SER A 73 -4.72 -0.85 -10.81
CA SER A 73 -3.92 -1.94 -10.26
C SER A 73 -4.01 -2.03 -8.75
N ALA A 74 -3.69 -3.21 -8.23
CA ALA A 74 -3.54 -3.48 -6.82
C ALA A 74 -2.29 -4.32 -6.53
N GLU A 75 -1.78 -4.24 -5.32
CA GLU A 75 -0.58 -4.95 -4.86
C GLU A 75 -0.80 -5.54 -3.47
N LEU A 76 -0.22 -6.70 -3.22
CA LEU A 76 -0.23 -7.39 -1.92
C LEU A 76 1.13 -7.27 -1.25
N TYR A 77 1.13 -6.77 -0.01
CA TYR A 77 2.27 -6.82 0.88
C TYR A 77 2.20 -8.05 1.78
N ASN A 78 3.31 -8.78 1.90
CA ASN A 78 3.46 -9.83 2.88
C ASN A 78 4.31 -9.33 4.07
N PRO A 79 3.71 -9.09 5.26
CA PRO A 79 4.44 -8.62 6.44
C PRO A 79 5.57 -9.52 6.93
N SER A 80 5.50 -10.83 6.67
CA SER A 80 6.52 -11.78 7.14
C SER A 80 7.82 -11.71 6.33
N THR A 81 7.75 -11.23 5.09
CA THR A 81 8.89 -11.19 4.16
C THR A 81 9.24 -9.77 3.72
N GLY A 82 8.36 -8.79 3.94
CA GLY A 82 8.54 -7.44 3.44
C GLY A 82 8.37 -7.31 1.92
N VAL A 83 7.86 -8.35 1.25
CA VAL A 83 7.75 -8.42 -0.21
C VAL A 83 6.40 -7.91 -0.70
N TRP A 84 6.42 -7.16 -1.80
CA TRP A 84 5.24 -6.72 -2.56
C TRP A 84 5.08 -7.53 -3.84
N ILE A 85 3.83 -7.85 -4.20
CA ILE A 85 3.50 -8.55 -5.44
C ILE A 85 2.28 -7.87 -6.09
N ILE A 86 2.35 -7.62 -7.41
CA ILE A 86 1.20 -7.15 -8.20
C ILE A 86 0.12 -8.24 -8.25
N THR A 87 -1.12 -7.87 -7.97
CA THR A 87 -2.29 -8.76 -8.06
C THR A 87 -3.28 -8.27 -9.13
N GLY A 88 -4.46 -8.88 -9.21
CA GLY A 88 -5.49 -8.56 -10.19
C GLY A 88 -5.85 -7.07 -10.24
N ASN A 89 -6.12 -6.58 -11.44
CA ASN A 89 -6.57 -5.21 -11.66
C ASN A 89 -8.09 -5.09 -11.49
N MET A 90 -8.53 -3.94 -10.98
CA MET A 90 -9.92 -3.50 -11.06
C MET A 90 -10.28 -3.17 -12.52
N SER A 91 -11.56 -3.26 -12.88
CA SER A 91 -12.03 -2.89 -14.22
C SER A 91 -11.96 -1.39 -14.49
N TYR A 92 -12.01 -0.57 -13.44
CA TYR A 92 -11.96 0.88 -13.51
C TYR A 92 -10.91 1.41 -12.53
N THR A 93 -10.31 2.52 -12.90
CA THR A 93 -9.37 3.24 -12.05
C THR A 93 -10.08 3.83 -10.84
N ARG A 94 -9.43 3.84 -9.68
CA ARG A 94 -9.98 4.42 -8.45
C ARG A 94 -8.94 5.27 -7.75
N TYR A 95 -9.35 6.41 -7.21
CA TYR A 95 -8.53 7.30 -6.40
C TYR A 95 -9.46 8.05 -5.43
N LEU A 96 -8.92 8.56 -4.31
CA LEU A 96 -9.71 9.22 -3.25
C LEU A 96 -10.93 8.38 -2.81
N HIS A 97 -10.81 7.06 -2.92
CA HIS A 97 -11.87 6.10 -2.64
C HIS A 97 -11.68 5.49 -1.25
N THR A 98 -12.69 4.75 -0.81
CA THR A 98 -12.62 3.89 0.37
C THR A 98 -12.66 2.42 -0.04
N ALA A 99 -12.11 1.57 0.82
CA ALA A 99 -12.21 0.13 0.70
C ALA A 99 -12.61 -0.44 2.06
N SER A 100 -13.32 -1.55 2.05
CA SER A 100 -13.70 -2.28 3.26
C SER A 100 -13.57 -3.77 2.97
N VAL A 101 -12.97 -4.49 3.90
CA VAL A 101 -12.83 -5.95 3.80
C VAL A 101 -14.15 -6.57 4.23
N LEU A 102 -14.69 -7.48 3.42
CA LEU A 102 -15.91 -8.21 3.75
C LEU A 102 -15.58 -9.39 4.67
N SER A 103 -16.57 -9.85 5.44
CA SER A 103 -16.37 -10.91 6.43
C SER A 103 -16.00 -12.27 5.82
N ASN A 104 -16.31 -12.47 4.54
CA ASN A 104 -15.97 -13.66 3.77
C ASN A 104 -14.59 -13.57 3.09
N GLY A 105 -13.81 -12.52 3.39
CA GLY A 105 -12.54 -12.25 2.73
C GLY A 105 -12.72 -11.57 1.38
#